data_AF-B7Z1M5-F1
#
_entry.id   AF-B7Z1M5-F1
#
_cell.length_a   1.000
_cell.length_b   1.000
_cell.length_c   1.000
_cell.angle_alpha   90.00
_cell.angle_beta   90.00
_cell.angle_gamma   90.00
#
_symmetry.space_group_name_H-M   'P 1'
#
loop_
_entity.id
_entity.type
_entity.pdbx_description
1 polymer ?
#
loop_
_entity_poly.entity_id
_entity_poly.type
_entity_poly.pdbx_seq_one_letter_code
_entity_poly.pdbx_strand_id
1 'polypeptide(L)'
;MAGCCAALAAFLFEYDTPRIVLIRSRKVGLMNRAVQLLILAYVIGWVFVWEKGYQETDSVVSSVTTKVKGVAVTNTSKLGFRIWDVADYVIPAQEENSLFVMTNVILTMNQTQGLCPEIPDATTVCKSDASCTAGSAGTHSNDLLF
;
A
#
# COMPACT_ATOMS: atom_id res chain seq x y z
N MET A 1 -52.15 -39.77 36.48
CA MET A 1 -51.27 -38.66 36.05
C MET A 1 -49.80 -38.86 36.45
N ALA A 2 -49.32 -40.12 36.56
CA ALA A 2 -47.93 -40.43 36.98
C ALA A 2 -47.04 -40.99 35.84
N GLY A 3 -47.62 -41.31 34.67
CA GLY A 3 -46.88 -41.92 33.54
C GLY A 3 -46.19 -40.92 32.61
N CYS A 4 -46.67 -39.67 32.50
CA CYS A 4 -46.16 -38.70 31.52
C CYS A 4 -44.82 -38.07 31.96
N CYS A 5 -44.67 -37.73 33.26
CA CYS A 5 -43.39 -37.26 33.80
C CYS A 5 -42.28 -38.32 33.69
N ALA A 6 -42.61 -39.60 33.90
CA ALA A 6 -41.63 -40.68 33.79
C ALA A 6 -41.17 -40.90 32.34
N ALA A 7 -42.08 -40.82 31.37
CA ALA A 7 -41.76 -40.93 29.95
C ALA A 7 -40.95 -39.73 29.42
N LEU A 8 -41.27 -38.51 29.87
CA LEU A 8 -40.50 -37.30 29.52
C LEU A 8 -39.11 -37.31 30.14
N ALA A 9 -38.97 -37.82 31.37
CA ALA A 9 -37.67 -37.99 32.01
C ALA A 9 -36.82 -39.03 31.26
N ALA A 10 -37.39 -40.17 30.85
CA ALA A 10 -36.67 -41.18 30.09
C ALA A 10 -36.12 -40.61 28.76
N PHE A 11 -36.93 -39.85 28.02
CA PHE A 11 -36.50 -39.22 26.75
C PHE A 11 -35.42 -38.14 26.91
N LEU A 12 -35.47 -37.32 27.96
CA LEU A 12 -34.48 -36.25 28.18
C LEU A 12 -33.13 -36.77 28.71
N PHE A 13 -33.12 -37.96 29.33
CA PHE A 13 -31.92 -38.61 29.86
C PHE A 13 -31.45 -39.79 29.01
N GLU A 14 -32.00 -39.98 27.81
CA GLU A 14 -31.56 -41.02 26.88
C GLU A 14 -30.33 -40.51 26.11
N TYR A 15 -29.19 -41.14 26.38
CA TYR A 15 -27.92 -40.85 25.71
C TYR A 15 -27.46 -42.10 24.95
N ASP A 16 -27.76 -42.14 23.66
CA ASP A 16 -27.29 -43.19 22.77
C ASP A 16 -25.80 -42.99 22.46
N THR A 17 -24.98 -43.93 22.91
CA THR A 17 -23.58 -44.01 22.53
C THR A 17 -23.41 -44.93 21.33
N PRO A 18 -22.61 -44.54 20.33
CA PRO A 18 -22.33 -45.43 19.20
C PRO A 18 -21.61 -46.68 19.71
N ARG A 19 -22.09 -47.86 19.31
CA ARG A 19 -21.43 -49.13 19.63
C ARG A 19 -20.17 -49.29 18.79
N ILE A 20 -19.02 -49.00 19.37
CA ILE A 20 -17.71 -49.06 18.68
C ILE A 20 -17.21 -50.51 18.63
N VAL A 21 -16.82 -50.97 17.43
CA VAL A 21 -16.17 -52.29 17.24
C VAL A 21 -14.65 -52.12 17.26
N LEU A 22 -13.97 -52.83 18.15
CA LEU A 22 -12.51 -52.82 18.25
C LEU A 22 -11.88 -53.80 17.25
N ILE A 23 -11.37 -53.30 16.14
CA ILE A 23 -10.64 -54.11 15.15
C ILE A 23 -9.16 -54.17 15.52
N ARG A 24 -8.69 -55.32 16.02
CA ARG A 24 -7.30 -55.52 16.45
C ARG A 24 -6.41 -55.88 15.27
N SER A 25 -5.98 -54.87 14.50
CA SER A 25 -5.03 -55.04 13.39
C SER A 25 -3.90 -54.02 13.43
N ARG A 26 -2.64 -54.47 13.22
CA ARG A 26 -1.46 -53.59 13.23
C ARG A 26 -1.46 -52.58 12.08
N LYS A 27 -1.90 -52.99 10.89
CA LYS A 27 -1.90 -52.13 9.68
C LYS A 27 -2.85 -50.94 9.83
N VAL A 28 -4.10 -51.18 10.21
CA VAL A 28 -5.11 -50.11 10.38
C VAL A 28 -4.76 -49.21 11.57
N GLY A 29 -4.23 -49.78 12.66
CA GLY A 29 -3.76 -49.01 13.81
C GLY A 29 -2.59 -48.07 13.46
N LEU A 30 -1.62 -48.55 12.68
CA LEU A 30 -0.48 -47.74 12.24
C LEU A 30 -0.93 -46.61 11.30
N MET A 31 -1.83 -46.89 10.35
CA MET A 31 -2.37 -45.86 9.45
C MET A 31 -3.11 -44.77 10.24
N ASN A 32 -3.96 -45.16 11.19
CA ASN A 32 -4.69 -44.20 12.02
C ASN A 32 -3.73 -43.33 12.86
N ARG A 33 -2.71 -43.95 13.49
CA ARG A 33 -1.71 -43.20 14.25
C ARG A 33 -0.84 -42.29 13.38
N ALA A 34 -0.49 -42.71 12.16
CA ALA A 34 0.26 -41.87 11.22
C ALA A 34 -0.54 -40.65 10.78
N VAL A 35 -1.82 -40.82 10.44
CA VAL A 35 -2.72 -39.70 10.08
C VAL A 35 -2.89 -38.76 11.28
N GLN A 36 -3.10 -39.29 12.48
CA GLN A 36 -3.22 -38.49 13.69
C GLN A 36 -1.95 -37.65 13.95
N LEU A 37 -0.76 -38.24 13.80
CA LEU A 37 0.51 -37.53 13.97
C LEU A 37 0.72 -36.47 12.88
N LEU A 38 0.34 -36.74 11.64
CA LEU A 38 0.43 -35.78 10.54
C LEU A 38 -0.44 -34.55 10.82
N ILE A 39 -1.70 -34.77 11.22
CA ILE A 39 -2.62 -33.67 11.57
C ILE A 39 -2.06 -32.87 12.76
N LEU A 40 -1.57 -33.55 13.80
CA LEU A 40 -0.99 -32.90 14.97
C LEU A 40 0.25 -32.07 14.61
N ALA A 41 1.16 -32.62 13.79
CA ALA A 41 2.36 -31.94 13.35
C ALA A 41 2.03 -30.70 12.49
N TYR A 42 1.03 -30.80 11.62
CA TYR A 42 0.56 -29.66 10.82
C TYR A 42 -0.01 -28.54 11.70
N VAL A 43 -0.90 -28.88 12.65
CA VAL A 43 -1.50 -27.89 13.55
C VAL A 43 -0.44 -27.21 14.41
N ILE A 44 0.48 -27.97 15.00
CA ILE A 44 1.53 -27.38 15.85
C ILE A 44 2.55 -26.59 15.02
N GLY A 45 3.10 -27.18 13.96
CA GLY A 45 4.17 -26.57 13.18
C GLY A 45 3.69 -25.38 12.33
N TRP A 46 2.57 -25.55 11.62
CA TRP A 46 2.05 -24.49 10.76
C TRP A 46 1.22 -23.48 11.55
N VAL A 47 0.12 -23.92 12.16
CA VAL A 47 -0.86 -22.99 12.75
C VAL A 47 -0.31 -22.29 13.99
N PHE A 48 0.32 -23.03 14.90
CA PHE A 48 0.83 -22.43 16.13
C PHE A 48 2.19 -21.78 15.94
N VAL A 49 3.18 -22.47 15.36
CA VAL A 49 4.55 -21.93 15.31
C VAL A 49 4.72 -20.92 14.17
N TRP A 50 4.30 -21.27 12.95
CA TRP A 50 4.52 -20.40 11.78
C TRP A 50 3.57 -19.21 11.74
N GLU A 51 2.26 -19.47 11.86
CA GLU A 51 1.22 -18.43 11.83
C GLU A 51 1.10 -17.68 13.16
N LYS A 52 1.83 -18.11 14.19
CA LYS A 52 1.78 -17.57 15.56
C LYS A 52 0.35 -17.51 16.11
N GLY A 53 -0.49 -18.51 15.82
CA GLY A 53 -1.89 -18.55 16.27
C GLY A 53 -2.10 -18.57 17.79
N TYR A 54 -1.02 -18.71 18.58
CA TYR A 54 -1.06 -18.56 20.04
C TYR A 54 -1.01 -17.09 20.49
N GLN A 55 -0.75 -16.14 19.60
CA GLN A 55 -0.54 -14.74 19.92
C GLN A 55 -1.65 -13.89 19.30
N GLU A 56 -2.32 -13.06 20.13
CA GLU A 56 -3.19 -12.00 19.63
C GLU A 56 -2.31 -10.87 19.07
N THR A 57 -2.58 -10.44 17.83
CA THR A 57 -1.84 -9.37 17.16
C THR A 57 -2.75 -8.17 17.00
N ASP A 58 -2.30 -7.02 17.49
CA ASP A 58 -2.98 -5.74 17.28
C ASP A 58 -2.35 -4.99 16.12
N SER A 59 -3.20 -4.37 15.30
CA SER A 59 -2.74 -3.46 14.25
C SER A 59 -2.22 -2.17 14.87
N VAL A 60 -0.98 -1.80 14.55
CA VAL A 60 -0.38 -0.56 15.04
C VAL A 60 -0.91 0.62 14.22
N VAL A 61 -1.43 1.64 14.90
CA VAL A 61 -1.68 2.96 14.31
C VAL A 61 -0.43 3.81 14.50
N SER A 62 0.24 4.17 13.40
CA SER A 62 1.41 5.06 13.42
C SER A 62 1.06 6.41 12.81
N SER A 63 1.63 7.47 13.39
CA SER A 63 1.55 8.84 12.88
C SER A 63 2.96 9.42 12.87
N VAL A 64 3.39 9.95 11.72
CA VAL A 64 4.72 10.55 11.55
C VAL A 64 4.58 12.03 11.24
N THR A 65 5.19 12.87 12.08
CA THR A 65 5.24 14.32 11.86
C THR A 65 6.67 14.76 11.62
N THR A 66 6.97 15.22 10.40
CA THR A 66 8.31 15.69 10.02
C THR A 66 8.42 17.20 10.10
N LYS A 67 9.53 17.72 10.63
CA LYS A 67 9.85 19.16 10.64
C LYS A 67 11.26 19.39 10.13
N VAL A 68 11.39 20.16 9.04
CA VAL A 68 12.68 20.48 8.44
C VAL A 68 13.22 21.79 9.02
N LYS A 69 14.54 21.88 9.13
CA LYS A 69 15.27 23.10 9.48
C LYS A 69 16.48 23.23 8.56
N GLY A 70 16.69 24.41 8.00
CA GLY A 70 17.82 24.68 7.13
C GLY A 70 17.63 25.99 6.38
N VAL A 71 18.74 26.62 6.06
CA VAL A 71 18.77 27.80 5.20
C VAL A 71 19.80 27.52 4.12
N ALA A 72 19.44 27.75 2.86
CA ALA A 72 20.34 27.61 1.72
C ALA A 72 20.51 28.96 1.02
N VAL A 73 21.65 29.15 0.37
CA VAL A 73 21.96 30.36 -0.37
C VAL A 73 22.36 29.97 -1.78
N THR A 74 21.73 30.61 -2.76
CA THR A 74 22.07 30.44 -4.18
C THR A 74 22.52 31.77 -4.75
N ASN A 75 23.59 31.75 -5.54
CA ASN A 75 24.04 32.90 -6.32
C ASN A 75 24.03 32.50 -7.80
N THR A 76 23.04 32.97 -8.55
CA THR A 76 22.87 32.65 -9.97
C THR A 76 22.75 33.92 -10.79
N SER A 77 23.25 33.93 -12.02
CA SER A 77 23.19 35.10 -12.91
C SER A 77 21.79 35.64 -13.16
N LYS A 78 20.76 34.77 -13.17
CA LYS A 78 19.36 35.15 -13.44
C LYS A 78 18.60 35.65 -12.20
N LEU A 79 18.90 35.14 -11.01
CA LEU A 79 18.18 35.45 -9.76
C LEU A 79 19.00 36.30 -8.77
N GLY A 80 20.28 36.49 -9.02
CA GLY A 80 21.21 37.11 -8.09
C GLY A 80 21.43 36.28 -6.83
N PHE A 81 21.81 36.96 -5.75
CA PHE A 81 21.97 36.38 -4.43
C PHE A 81 20.59 36.20 -3.78
N ARG A 82 20.18 34.95 -3.57
CA ARG A 82 18.90 34.58 -2.97
C ARG A 82 19.10 33.61 -1.81
N ILE A 83 18.38 33.85 -0.73
CA ILE A 83 18.30 32.97 0.44
C ILE A 83 17.01 32.17 0.34
N TRP A 84 17.09 30.88 0.64
CA TRP A 84 15.99 29.92 0.67
C TRP A 84 15.81 29.43 2.10
N ASP A 85 14.61 29.60 2.65
CA ASP A 85 14.21 29.05 3.95
C ASP A 85 13.27 27.85 3.76
N VAL A 86 12.97 27.15 4.85
CA VAL A 86 12.09 25.97 4.88
C VAL A 86 10.75 26.25 4.20
N ALA A 87 10.23 27.48 4.29
CA ALA A 87 8.98 27.87 3.64
C ALA A 87 9.07 27.94 2.10
N ASP A 88 10.27 28.08 1.54
CA ASP A 88 10.46 28.20 0.09
C ASP A 88 10.72 26.84 -0.58
N TYR A 89 11.46 25.93 0.07
CA TYR A 89 11.87 24.66 -0.56
C TYR A 89 11.07 23.43 -0.10
N VAL A 90 10.18 23.54 0.89
CA VAL A 90 9.28 22.45 1.33
C VAL A 90 7.86 22.74 0.84
N ILE A 91 7.38 21.96 -0.12
CA ILE A 91 6.08 22.15 -0.77
C ILE A 91 5.36 20.80 -0.90
N PRO A 92 4.18 20.60 -0.31
CA PRO A 92 3.51 21.47 0.65
C PRO A 92 4.25 21.49 2.01
N ALA A 93 4.06 22.55 2.80
CA ALA A 93 4.72 22.69 4.11
C ALA A 93 4.33 21.60 5.12
N GLN A 94 3.18 20.94 4.90
CA GLN A 94 2.68 19.85 5.74
C GLN A 94 2.03 18.79 4.84
N GLU A 95 2.68 17.65 4.73
CA GLU A 95 2.18 16.45 4.05
C GLU A 95 2.12 15.30 5.06
N GLU A 96 1.14 14.41 4.92
CA GLU A 96 1.04 13.26 5.82
C GLU A 96 2.02 12.16 5.37
N ASN A 97 2.91 11.73 6.27
CA ASN A 97 3.86 10.63 6.05
C ASN A 97 4.90 10.83 4.93
N SER A 98 4.96 11.98 4.27
CA SER A 98 5.96 12.31 3.26
C SER A 98 6.51 13.72 3.41
N LEU A 99 7.64 13.97 2.76
CA LEU A 99 8.33 15.25 2.76
C LEU A 99 8.95 15.48 1.38
N PHE A 100 8.66 16.61 0.78
CA PHE A 100 9.33 17.08 -0.43
C PHE A 100 10.34 18.19 -0.10
N VAL A 101 11.55 18.08 -0.65
CA VAL A 101 12.62 19.08 -0.50
C VAL A 101 13.15 19.45 -1.88
N MET A 102 12.98 20.71 -2.26
CA MET A 102 13.49 21.24 -3.52
C MET A 102 15.01 21.40 -3.44
N THR A 103 15.73 20.71 -4.32
CA THR A 103 17.20 20.74 -4.41
C THR A 103 17.72 21.53 -5.62
N ASN A 104 16.89 21.67 -6.66
CA ASN A 104 17.20 22.45 -7.86
C ASN A 104 15.94 23.18 -8.34
N VAL A 105 16.11 24.38 -8.89
CA VAL A 105 15.01 25.22 -9.34
C VAL A 105 15.35 25.94 -10.64
N ILE A 106 14.40 25.96 -11.56
CA ILE A 106 14.44 26.75 -12.80
C ILE A 106 13.22 27.67 -12.77
N LEU A 107 13.45 28.99 -12.75
CA LEU A 107 12.39 29.99 -12.66
C LEU A 107 12.33 30.84 -13.93
N THR A 108 11.12 30.98 -14.47
CA THR A 108 10.79 31.84 -15.61
C THR A 108 9.93 33.01 -15.13
N MET A 109 10.56 34.13 -14.79
CA MET A 109 9.86 35.32 -14.29
C MET A 109 9.05 36.01 -15.39
N ASN A 110 7.96 36.67 -15.01
CA ASN A 110 7.13 37.50 -15.90
C ASN A 110 6.55 36.77 -17.12
N GLN A 111 6.16 35.50 -16.96
CA GLN A 111 5.37 34.82 -17.99
C GLN A 111 4.02 35.51 -18.15
N THR A 112 3.67 35.85 -19.38
CA THR A 112 2.41 36.47 -19.77
C THR A 112 1.81 35.70 -20.93
N GLN A 113 0.48 35.70 -21.05
CA GLN A 113 -0.18 35.05 -22.17
C GLN A 113 0.03 35.87 -23.44
N GLY A 114 0.58 35.25 -24.46
CA GLY A 114 0.88 35.90 -25.72
C GLY A 114 1.38 34.90 -26.76
N LEU A 115 1.66 35.40 -27.96
CA LEU A 115 2.26 34.62 -29.03
C LEU A 115 3.77 34.63 -28.84
N CYS A 116 4.35 33.48 -28.53
CA CYS A 116 5.79 33.30 -28.37
C CYS A 116 6.25 31.99 -29.04
N PRO A 117 7.50 31.94 -29.53
CA PRO A 117 8.07 30.71 -30.06
C PRO A 117 8.35 29.71 -28.93
N GLU A 118 8.12 28.44 -29.21
CA GLU A 118 8.41 27.32 -28.30
C GLU A 118 9.93 27.12 -28.12
N ILE A 119 10.34 26.53 -27.00
CA ILE A 119 11.75 26.24 -26.76
C ILE A 119 12.21 25.16 -27.76
N PRO A 120 13.36 25.33 -28.45
CA PRO A 120 13.84 24.36 -29.43
C PRO A 120 14.24 23.06 -28.74
N ASP A 121 13.48 22.02 -29.01
CA ASP A 121 13.71 20.64 -28.59
C ASP A 121 13.66 19.73 -29.84
N ALA A 122 14.08 18.47 -29.71
CA ALA A 122 14.21 17.55 -30.83
C ALA A 122 12.90 17.39 -31.65
N THR A 123 11.74 17.57 -31.01
CA THR A 123 10.41 17.42 -31.61
C THR A 123 9.75 18.75 -31.99
N THR A 124 10.23 19.89 -31.48
CA THR A 124 9.60 21.21 -31.66
C THR A 124 10.29 22.07 -32.72
N VAL A 125 11.45 21.64 -33.24
CA VAL A 125 12.14 22.36 -34.33
C VAL A 125 11.42 22.15 -35.67
N CYS A 126 10.64 23.16 -36.08
CA CYS A 126 10.11 23.26 -37.44
C CYS A 126 11.20 23.74 -38.43
N LYS A 127 11.27 23.15 -39.63
CA LYS A 127 12.15 23.63 -40.73
C LYS A 127 11.48 24.66 -41.64
N SER A 128 10.15 24.65 -41.70
CA SER A 128 9.35 25.54 -42.52
C SER A 128 8.01 25.81 -41.84
N ASP A 129 7.38 26.95 -42.13
CA ASP A 129 6.10 27.33 -41.53
C ASP A 129 5.00 26.30 -41.82
N ALA A 130 5.06 25.63 -42.98
CA ALA A 130 4.15 24.53 -43.35
C ALA A 130 4.31 23.28 -42.47
N SER A 131 5.42 23.14 -41.76
CA SER A 131 5.64 22.04 -40.82
C SER A 131 4.90 22.25 -39.50
N CYS A 132 4.53 23.49 -39.16
CA CYS A 132 3.79 23.79 -37.96
C CYS A 132 2.29 23.88 -38.33
N THR A 133 1.47 22.97 -37.80
CA THR A 133 0.03 22.95 -38.10
C THR A 133 -0.72 23.82 -37.10
N ALA A 134 -1.40 24.86 -37.58
CA ALA A 134 -2.22 25.73 -36.74
C ALA A 134 -3.33 24.95 -36.03
N GLY A 135 -3.54 25.24 -34.75
CA GLY A 135 -4.50 24.56 -33.87
C GLY A 135 -4.07 23.18 -33.38
N SER A 136 -2.83 22.75 -33.65
CA SER A 136 -2.31 21.50 -33.08
C SER A 136 -1.68 21.72 -31.70
N ALA A 137 -1.90 20.76 -30.80
CA ALA A 137 -1.24 20.68 -29.49
C ALA A 137 -0.46 19.38 -29.40
N GLY A 138 0.81 19.45 -29.00
CA GLY A 138 1.66 18.29 -28.76
C GLY A 138 1.85 18.05 -27.27
N THR A 139 2.19 16.82 -26.89
CA THR A 139 2.63 16.52 -25.50
C THR A 139 3.97 17.18 -25.15
N HIS A 140 4.68 17.68 -26.15
CA HIS A 140 5.96 18.37 -26.03
C HIS A 140 5.87 19.89 -26.25
N SER A 141 4.67 20.44 -26.48
CA SER A 141 4.44 21.89 -26.58
C SER A 141 3.76 22.41 -25.31
N ASN A 142 4.04 23.66 -24.94
CA ASN A 142 3.41 24.28 -23.78
C ASN A 142 1.96 24.72 -24.05
N ASP A 143 1.65 25.04 -25.31
CA ASP A 143 0.32 25.48 -25.74
C ASP A 143 0.05 25.08 -27.22
N LEU A 144 -1.05 25.60 -27.77
CA LEU A 144 -1.46 25.49 -29.17
C LEU A 144 -0.50 26.21 -30.12
N LEU A 145 -0.22 25.57 -31.25
CA LEU A 145 0.48 26.19 -32.38
C LEU A 145 -0.46 27.09 -33.16
N PHE A 146 0.02 28.28 -33.55
CA PHE A 146 -0.70 29.27 -34.35
C PHE A 146 -0.07 29.44 -35.73
#